data_AF-A0A934AR47-F1
#
_entry.id   AF-A0A934AR47-F1
#
_cell.length_a   1.000
_cell.length_b   1.000
_cell.length_c   1.000
_cell.angle_alpha   90.00
_cell.angle_beta   90.00
_cell.angle_gamma   90.00
#
_symmetry.space_group_name_H-M   'P 1'
#
loop_
_entity.id
_entity.type
_entity.pdbx_description
1 polymer ?
#
loop_
_entity_poly.entity_id
_entity_poly.type
_entity_poly.pdbx_seq_one_letter_code
_entity_poly.pdbx_strand_id
1 'polypeptide(L)'
;MKQSTPTPQQIAVALTYGQNKGAPKVVAKGHGLIAQAIIERARQHGIFVHESEDLVGLLMKVELDQEIPPQLYLAVAELLAWLYRLEHENTPAVPPIARP
;
A
#
# COMPACT_ATOMS: atom_id res chain seq x y z
N MET A 1 -15.77 0.51 -23.15
CA MET A 1 -14.77 -0.24 -22.35
C MET A 1 -13.52 0.63 -22.31
N LYS A 2 -13.23 1.30 -21.18
CA LYS A 2 -12.10 2.24 -21.10
C LYS A 2 -10.81 1.43 -20.97
N GLN A 3 -10.11 1.23 -22.08
CA GLN A 3 -8.79 0.62 -22.09
C GLN A 3 -7.82 1.60 -21.41
N SER A 4 -7.34 1.25 -20.23
CA SER A 4 -6.24 1.93 -19.56
C SER A 4 -4.96 1.64 -20.33
N THR A 5 -4.61 2.52 -21.27
CA THR A 5 -3.35 2.45 -22.01
C THR A 5 -2.19 2.46 -20.99
N PRO A 6 -1.29 1.46 -20.98
CA PRO A 6 -0.18 1.44 -20.04
C PRO A 6 0.77 2.59 -20.37
N THR A 7 0.78 3.63 -19.52
CA THR A 7 1.83 4.64 -19.58
C THR A 7 3.15 3.98 -19.15
N PRO A 8 4.27 4.23 -19.84
CA PRO A 8 5.58 3.63 -19.53
C PRO A 8 6.09 3.91 -18.10
N GLN A 9 5.43 4.80 -17.36
CA GLN A 9 5.80 5.26 -16.01
C GLN A 9 4.93 4.65 -14.89
N GLN A 10 3.98 3.77 -15.19
CA GLN A 10 3.12 3.21 -14.16
C GLN A 10 3.93 2.33 -13.21
N ILE A 11 3.85 2.62 -11.91
CA ILE A 11 4.50 1.85 -10.84
C ILE A 11 3.46 1.37 -9.83
N ALA A 12 3.73 0.21 -9.23
CA ALA A 12 2.88 -0.35 -8.18
C ALA A 12 3.74 -1.06 -7.14
N VAL A 13 3.30 -0.95 -5.89
CA VAL A 13 3.86 -1.67 -4.75
C VAL A 13 2.71 -2.32 -3.98
N ALA A 14 2.89 -3.58 -3.59
CA ALA A 14 1.99 -4.31 -2.71
C ALA A 14 2.63 -4.45 -1.32
N LEU A 15 1.86 -4.12 -0.30
CA LEU A 15 2.26 -4.21 1.10
C LEU A 15 1.49 -5.34 1.78
N THR A 16 2.15 -6.02 2.71
CA THR A 16 1.50 -6.92 3.67
C THR A 16 1.66 -6.37 5.08
N TYR A 17 0.62 -6.52 5.89
CA TYR A 17 0.65 -6.20 7.32
C TYR A 17 0.01 -7.37 8.06
N GLY A 18 0.82 -8.08 8.86
CA GLY A 18 0.42 -9.30 9.56
C GLY A 18 0.05 -9.05 11.03
N GLN A 19 -0.63 -10.02 11.65
CA GLN A 19 -1.10 -9.94 13.03
C GLN A 19 0.01 -9.84 14.11
N ASN A 20 1.28 -10.04 13.72
CA ASN A 20 2.42 -10.13 14.64
C ASN A 20 3.12 -8.79 14.94
N LYS A 21 2.38 -7.67 14.93
CA LYS A 21 2.81 -6.32 15.38
C LYS A 21 4.09 -5.74 14.74
N GLY A 22 4.64 -6.36 13.69
CA GLY A 22 5.79 -5.86 12.93
C GLY A 22 5.42 -4.74 11.96
N ALA A 23 6.42 -4.13 11.33
CA ALA A 23 6.19 -3.12 10.31
C ALA A 23 5.62 -3.75 9.02
N PRO A 24 4.82 -3.00 8.24
CA PRO A 24 4.37 -3.45 6.93
C PRO A 24 5.57 -3.81 6.03
N LYS A 25 5.44 -4.87 5.25
CA LYS A 25 6.50 -5.39 4.38
C LYS A 25 6.11 -5.30 2.91
N VAL A 26 7.08 -4.99 2.05
CA VAL A 26 6.89 -4.97 0.59
C VAL A 26 6.94 -6.39 0.06
N VAL A 27 5.82 -6.87 -0.49
CA VAL A 27 5.68 -8.24 -1.03
C VAL A 27 5.65 -8.30 -2.54
N ALA A 28 5.37 -7.17 -3.20
CA ALA A 28 5.53 -7.04 -4.65
C ALA A 28 5.85 -5.59 -5.01
N LYS A 29 6.64 -5.39 -6.06
CA LYS A 29 6.88 -4.09 -6.67
C LYS A 29 7.13 -4.25 -8.16
N GLY A 30 6.76 -3.27 -8.98
CA GLY A 30 6.91 -3.38 -10.42
C GLY A 30 6.68 -2.09 -11.17
N HIS A 31 7.07 -2.10 -12.44
CA HIS A 31 6.88 -1.02 -13.41
C HIS A 31 6.09 -1.56 -14.62
N GLY A 32 5.40 -0.67 -15.33
CA GLY A 32 4.71 -0.96 -16.58
C GLY A 32 3.79 -2.18 -16.46
N LEU A 33 4.04 -3.21 -17.28
CA LEU A 33 3.24 -4.44 -17.32
C LEU A 33 3.21 -5.18 -15.97
N ILE A 34 4.31 -5.16 -15.20
CA ILE A 34 4.33 -5.80 -13.88
C ILE A 34 3.46 -5.00 -12.90
N ALA A 35 3.53 -3.67 -12.94
CA ALA A 35 2.67 -2.82 -12.11
C ALA A 35 1.19 -3.06 -12.41
N GLN A 36 0.84 -3.13 -13.69
CA GLN A 36 -0.51 -3.45 -14.13
C GLN A 36 -0.97 -4.83 -13.63
N ALA A 37 -0.12 -5.84 -13.75
CA ALA A 37 -0.39 -7.19 -13.30
C ALA A 37 -0.57 -7.32 -11.77
N ILE A 38 0.14 -6.48 -10.99
CA ILE A 38 -0.05 -6.37 -9.53
C ILE A 38 -1.43 -5.77 -9.23
N ILE A 39 -1.76 -4.64 -9.86
CA ILE A 39 -3.03 -3.93 -9.65
C ILE A 39 -4.22 -4.80 -10.05
N GLU A 40 -4.12 -5.50 -11.19
CA GLU A 40 -5.16 -6.39 -11.67
C GLU A 40 -5.42 -7.55 -10.71
N ARG A 41 -4.36 -8.20 -10.21
CA ARG A 41 -4.47 -9.23 -9.18
C ARG A 41 -5.09 -8.68 -7.89
N ALA A 42 -4.65 -7.52 -7.42
CA ALA A 42 -5.23 -6.89 -6.24
C ALA A 42 -6.75 -6.71 -6.39
N ARG A 43 -7.21 -6.17 -7.53
CA ARG A 43 -8.63 -6.00 -7.84
C ARG A 43 -9.40 -7.32 -7.91
N GLN A 44 -8.82 -8.35 -8.54
CA GLN A 44 -9.43 -9.69 -8.63
C GLN A 44 -9.67 -10.33 -7.27
N HIS A 45 -8.79 -10.06 -6.30
CA HIS A 45 -8.88 -10.57 -4.94
C HIS A 45 -9.61 -9.62 -3.98
N GLY A 46 -10.18 -8.51 -4.45
CA GLY A 46 -10.85 -7.52 -3.61
C GLY A 46 -9.91 -6.77 -2.66
N ILE A 47 -8.61 -6.75 -2.95
CA ILE A 47 -7.61 -5.99 -2.20
C ILE A 47 -7.71 -4.52 -2.59
N PHE A 48 -7.72 -3.64 -1.60
CA PHE A 48 -7.78 -2.20 -1.81
C PHE A 48 -6.58 -1.69 -2.63
N VAL A 49 -6.84 -0.83 -3.61
CA VAL A 49 -5.81 -0.19 -4.44
C VAL A 49 -5.89 1.31 -4.25
N HIS A 50 -4.80 1.89 -3.72
CA HIS A 50 -4.63 3.32 -3.56
C HIS A 50 -3.71 3.88 -4.66
N GLU A 51 -4.06 5.05 -5.20
CA GLU A 51 -3.24 5.75 -6.19
C GLU A 51 -2.62 7.00 -5.55
N SER A 52 -1.30 7.00 -5.40
CA SER A 52 -0.51 8.12 -4.87
C SER A 52 0.90 8.04 -5.44
N GLU A 53 1.27 9.00 -6.29
CA GLU A 53 2.58 9.06 -6.96
C GLU A 53 3.73 9.22 -5.95
N ASP A 54 3.56 10.06 -4.94
CA ASP A 54 4.55 10.31 -3.90
C ASP A 54 4.82 9.06 -3.05
N LEU A 55 3.75 8.42 -2.54
CA LEU A 55 3.88 7.26 -1.68
C LEU A 55 4.47 6.06 -2.43
N VAL A 56 3.98 5.79 -3.65
CA VAL A 56 4.51 4.69 -4.45
C VAL A 56 5.98 4.95 -4.81
N GLY A 57 6.35 6.18 -5.16
CA GLY A 57 7.75 6.54 -5.45
C GLY A 57 8.69 6.33 -4.26
N LEU A 58 8.22 6.59 -3.03
CA LEU A 58 8.96 6.30 -1.81
C LEU A 58 9.08 4.80 -1.54
N LEU A 59 7.97 4.06 -1.64
CA LEU A 59 7.93 2.62 -1.40
C LEU A 59 8.73 1.82 -2.44
N MET A 60 8.87 2.33 -3.67
CA MET A 60 9.71 1.71 -4.69
C MET A 60 11.20 1.65 -4.30
N LYS A 61 11.65 2.52 -3.39
CA LYS A 61 13.03 2.51 -2.85
C LYS A 61 13.26 1.43 -1.79
N VAL A 62 12.19 0.82 -1.28
CA VAL A 62 12.26 -0.26 -0.29
C VAL A 62 12.53 -1.57 -1.02
N GLU A 63 13.42 -2.39 -0.46
CA GLU A 63 13.73 -3.68 -1.07
C GLU A 63 12.57 -4.68 -0.99
N LEU A 64 12.50 -5.57 -1.97
CA LEU A 64 11.51 -6.64 -1.95
C LEU A 64 11.75 -7.50 -0.71
N ASP A 65 10.67 -7.96 -0.09
CA ASP A 65 10.69 -8.76 1.11
C ASP A 65 11.27 -8.07 2.37
N GLN A 66 11.47 -6.76 2.33
CA GLN A 66 11.88 -5.96 3.49
C GLN A 66 10.71 -5.21 4.12
N GLU A 67 10.83 -4.97 5.41
CA GLU A 67 9.95 -4.04 6.13
C GLU A 67 10.16 -2.62 5.60
N ILE A 68 9.07 -1.84 5.55
CA ILE A 68 9.18 -0.42 5.23
C ILE A 68 10.08 0.26 6.29
N PRO A 69 10.89 1.25 5.92
CA PRO A 69 11.74 1.91 6.89
C PRO A 69 10.91 2.88 7.77
N PRO A 70 11.40 3.22 8.98
CA PRO A 70 10.65 4.03 9.94
C PRO A 70 10.17 5.40 9.41
N GLN A 71 10.86 5.96 8.42
CA GLN A 71 10.48 7.26 7.84
C GLN A 71 9.17 7.19 7.05
N LEU A 72 8.76 5.99 6.60
CA LEU A 72 7.52 5.76 5.86
C LEU A 72 6.37 5.26 6.75
N TYR A 73 6.63 4.99 8.03
CA TYR A 73 5.62 4.46 8.95
C TYR A 73 4.41 5.37 9.07
N LEU A 74 4.63 6.69 9.18
CA LEU A 74 3.52 7.64 9.34
C LEU A 74 2.58 7.62 8.12
N ALA A 75 3.13 7.71 6.91
CA ALA A 75 2.34 7.72 5.68
C ALA A 75 1.55 6.41 5.49
N VAL A 76 2.17 5.26 5.76
CA VAL A 76 1.49 3.97 5.66
C VAL A 76 0.45 3.79 6.77
N ALA A 77 0.72 4.25 7.99
CA ALA A 77 -0.25 4.20 9.09
C ALA A 77 -1.47 5.09 8.80
N GLU A 78 -1.29 6.27 8.22
CA GLU A 78 -2.39 7.14 7.81
C GLU A 78 -3.25 6.50 6.73
N LEU A 79 -2.63 5.86 5.74
CA LEU A 79 -3.34 5.10 4.70
C LEU A 79 -4.17 3.95 5.28
N LEU A 80 -3.58 3.15 6.17
CA LEU A 80 -4.28 2.04 6.84
C LEU A 80 -5.40 2.54 7.76
N ALA A 81 -5.18 3.62 8.50
CA ALA A 81 -6.21 4.23 9.34
C ALA A 81 -7.38 4.77 8.51
N TRP A 82 -7.09 5.35 7.35
CA TRP A 82 -8.12 5.79 6.41
C TRP A 82 -8.89 4.60 5.80
N LEU A 83 -8.19 3.53 5.40
CA LEU A 83 -8.81 2.31 4.90
C LEU A 83 -9.72 1.68 5.97
N TYR A 84 -9.24 1.58 7.20
CA TYR A 84 -10.03 1.08 8.33
C TYR A 84 -11.30 1.91 8.54
N ARG A 85 -11.20 3.25 8.48
CA ARG A 85 -12.39 4.13 8.60
C ARG A 85 -13.38 3.92 7.45
N LEU A 86 -12.90 3.72 6.23
CA LEU A 86 -13.74 3.44 5.07
C LEU A 86 -14.49 2.12 5.21
N GLU A 87 -13.83 1.10 5.77
CA GLU A 87 -14.44 -0.20 6.07
C GLU A 87 -15.40 -0.13 7.29
N HIS A 88 -15.14 0.77 8.24
CA HIS A 88 -15.80 0.85 9.54
C HIS A 88 -16.53 2.18 9.78
N GLU A 89 -17.24 2.74 8.80
CA GLU A 89 -18.08 3.97 8.92
C GLU A 89 -19.17 3.92 10.03
N ASN A 90 -19.10 2.99 11.00
CA ASN A 90 -19.90 2.96 12.22
C ASN A 90 -19.15 2.95 13.58
N THR A 91 -17.81 3.00 13.71
CA THR A 91 -17.21 3.28 15.05
C THR A 91 -15.74 3.76 15.03
N PRO A 92 -15.36 4.84 15.75
CA PRO A 92 -13.96 5.24 15.87
C PRO A 92 -13.29 4.58 17.10
N ALA A 93 -12.08 4.05 16.92
CA ALA A 93 -10.99 4.13 17.90
C ALA A 93 -9.73 3.43 17.35
N VAL A 94 -8.86 4.19 16.68
CA VAL A 94 -7.44 3.79 16.60
C VAL A 94 -6.81 4.29 17.90
N PRO A 95 -6.27 3.43 18.78
CA PRO A 95 -5.61 3.90 19.98
C PRO A 95 -4.34 4.70 19.60
N PRO A 96 -4.00 5.76 20.33
CA PRO A 96 -2.83 6.57 20.04
C PRO A 96 -1.58 5.70 20.09
N ILE A 97 -0.78 5.78 19.04
CA ILE A 97 0.54 5.14 18.97
C ILE A 97 1.39 5.80 20.06
N ALA A 98 1.49 5.17 21.22
CA ALA A 98 2.30 5.67 22.32
C ALA A 98 3.78 5.62 21.90
N ARG A 99 4.43 6.78 21.85
CA ARG A 99 5.90 6.85 21.90
C ARG A 99 6.37 6.56 23.32
N PRO A 100 7.54 5.90 23.49
CA PRO A 100 8.17 5.74 24.80
C PRO A 100 8.60 7.10 25.39
#